data_AF-A0AAW1NWL3-F1
#
_entry.id   AF-A0AAW1NWL3-F1
#
_cell.length_a   1.000
_cell.length_b   1.000
_cell.length_c   1.000
_cell.angle_alpha   90.00
_cell.angle_beta   90.00
_cell.angle_gamma   90.00
#
_symmetry.space_group_name_H-M   'P 1'
#
loop_
_entity.id
_entity.type
_entity.pdbx_description
1 polymer ?
#
loop_
_entity_poly.entity_id
_entity_poly.type
_entity_poly.pdbx_seq_one_letter_code
_entity_poly.pdbx_strand_id
1 'polypeptide(L)'
;MDFPCSKGFQHNCYSPPLPSVSTGYHRRVIPHRVSPGPKPSQFRRPSAAGVNGRAFVRSSAPQSEDQHPEQQSSLQRGVAEDPWLARTLSSFASLQSSQPSPWLQQLRDSCQQALQTQRMPTTRNEAFRFTDVSPILKSSFQMSTGTDAVSSSQVASHPLPDADGARIVLVNGQFAQHLSDTSQIPEGVFLGEVSDAPEEIASNLGQQARVRGGPFALVNGATAQQVLCLHVPEGTCLDVPVHILHLSTGASGDVSLSSPRTLIKLGPKAMATVVEEFSSPDASAHYFANAVGEIELGQGASLTHR
;
A
#
# COMPACT_ATOMS: atom_id res chain seq x y z
N MET A 1 -62.83 -15.29 30.46
CA MET A 1 -63.25 -15.01 29.06
C MET A 1 -61.96 -14.98 28.24
N ASP A 2 -61.25 -16.07 27.97
CA ASP A 2 -61.59 -17.40 27.45
C ASP A 2 -62.03 -17.43 25.97
N PHE A 3 -61.06 -17.89 25.15
CA PHE A 3 -61.10 -18.59 23.85
C PHE A 3 -61.44 -17.83 22.54
N PRO A 4 -61.03 -18.35 21.35
CA PRO A 4 -60.02 -19.36 21.05
C PRO A 4 -59.07 -19.08 19.85
N CYS A 5 -58.03 -19.91 19.83
CA CYS A 5 -57.15 -20.29 18.73
C CYS A 5 -57.91 -20.88 17.52
N SER A 6 -57.47 -20.55 16.28
CA SER A 6 -57.81 -21.29 15.07
C SER A 6 -56.56 -21.62 14.25
N LYS A 7 -56.37 -22.93 14.08
CA LYS A 7 -55.71 -23.71 13.00
C LYS A 7 -55.51 -22.88 11.70
N GLY A 8 -54.41 -22.93 10.97
CA GLY A 8 -53.52 -24.04 10.68
C GLY A 8 -53.43 -24.14 9.15
N PHE A 9 -52.27 -23.82 8.56
CA PHE A 9 -51.94 -24.17 7.18
C PHE A 9 -50.43 -24.47 7.12
N GLN A 10 -50.13 -25.77 7.08
CA GLN A 10 -48.83 -26.30 6.72
C GLN A 10 -48.72 -26.24 5.20
N HIS A 11 -47.82 -25.41 4.67
CA HIS A 11 -47.29 -25.60 3.32
C HIS A 11 -45.90 -26.22 3.43
N ASN A 12 -45.88 -27.51 3.16
CA ASN A 12 -44.72 -28.37 3.05
C ASN A 12 -44.11 -28.15 1.66
N CYS A 13 -43.08 -27.32 1.53
CA CYS A 13 -42.29 -27.21 0.30
C CYS A 13 -40.97 -27.96 0.50
N TYR A 14 -40.99 -29.23 0.09
CA TYR A 14 -39.80 -30.05 -0.13
C TYR A 14 -39.00 -29.47 -1.30
N SER A 15 -37.79 -28.97 -1.02
CA SER A 15 -36.77 -28.71 -2.03
C SER A 15 -35.76 -29.88 -2.03
N PRO A 16 -35.48 -30.51 -3.18
CA PRO A 16 -34.50 -31.59 -3.25
C PRO A 16 -33.05 -31.05 -3.12
N PRO A 17 -32.12 -31.82 -2.51
CA PRO A 17 -30.73 -31.40 -2.38
C PRO A 17 -29.98 -31.49 -3.72
N LEU A 18 -29.24 -30.44 -4.06
CA LEU A 18 -28.32 -30.44 -5.19
C LEU A 18 -27.04 -31.24 -4.84
N PRO A 19 -26.43 -31.95 -5.80
CA PRO A 19 -25.32 -32.84 -5.54
C PRO A 19 -24.02 -32.09 -5.22
N SER A 20 -23.41 -32.47 -4.10
CA SER A 20 -22.06 -32.09 -3.69
C SER A 20 -21.02 -32.72 -4.62
N VAL A 21 -20.29 -31.88 -5.36
CA VAL A 21 -19.06 -32.31 -6.05
C VAL A 21 -17.87 -31.96 -5.17
N SER A 22 -17.40 -32.95 -4.40
CA SER A 22 -16.16 -32.87 -3.64
C SER A 22 -14.97 -33.22 -4.54
N THR A 23 -14.26 -32.22 -5.05
CA THR A 23 -12.93 -32.42 -5.63
C THR A 23 -11.90 -32.31 -4.52
N GLY A 24 -11.61 -33.46 -3.89
CA GLY A 24 -10.53 -33.59 -2.93
C GLY A 24 -9.17 -33.46 -3.61
N TYR A 25 -8.46 -32.35 -3.35
CA TYR A 25 -7.03 -32.24 -3.61
C TYR A 25 -6.26 -32.56 -2.33
N HIS A 26 -5.87 -33.83 -2.17
CA HIS A 26 -4.86 -34.23 -1.19
C HIS A 26 -3.48 -33.73 -1.65
N ARG A 27 -3.01 -32.61 -1.10
CA ARG A 27 -1.59 -32.23 -1.21
C ARG A 27 -0.82 -32.88 -0.06
N ARG A 28 -0.09 -33.95 -0.37
CA ARG A 28 0.91 -34.54 0.55
C ARG A 28 1.96 -33.49 0.88
N VAL A 29 2.09 -33.17 2.16
CA VAL A 29 3.22 -32.43 2.72
C VAL A 29 4.41 -33.39 2.83
N ILE A 30 5.46 -33.16 2.04
CA ILE A 30 6.75 -33.83 2.21
C ILE A 30 7.60 -32.91 3.10
N PRO A 31 8.09 -33.35 4.27
CA PRO A 31 8.92 -32.52 5.12
C PRO A 31 10.33 -32.41 4.52
N HIS A 32 10.74 -31.18 4.19
CA HIS A 32 12.15 -30.89 3.87
C HIS A 32 12.97 -30.89 5.16
N ARG A 33 13.90 -31.85 5.23
CA ARG A 33 14.93 -31.98 6.27
C ARG A 33 15.94 -30.86 6.11
N VAL A 34 16.04 -29.98 7.10
CA VAL A 34 17.07 -28.93 7.17
C VAL A 34 18.37 -29.54 7.68
N SER A 35 19.41 -29.50 6.86
CA SER A 35 20.79 -29.83 7.27
C SER A 35 21.46 -28.60 7.90
N PRO A 36 22.14 -28.71 9.06
CA PRO A 36 22.81 -27.59 9.68
C PRO A 36 24.08 -27.19 8.91
N GLY A 37 24.19 -25.90 8.57
CA GLY A 37 25.40 -25.30 8.01
C GLY A 37 26.54 -25.18 9.02
N PRO A 38 27.80 -25.10 8.57
CA PRO A 38 28.96 -25.11 9.45
C PRO A 38 29.15 -23.77 10.18
N LYS A 39 29.64 -23.85 11.43
CA LYS A 39 29.97 -22.73 12.33
C LYS A 39 31.24 -21.97 11.90
N PRO A 40 31.40 -20.69 12.29
CA PRO A 40 32.36 -19.77 11.67
C PRO A 40 33.81 -19.97 12.13
N SER A 41 34.74 -19.79 11.19
CA SER A 41 36.18 -19.79 11.45
C SER A 41 36.67 -18.44 11.97
N GLN A 42 37.39 -18.50 13.09
CA GLN A 42 38.03 -17.39 13.79
C GLN A 42 39.06 -16.68 12.90
N PHE A 43 38.91 -15.38 12.68
CA PHE A 43 39.97 -14.53 12.14
C PHE A 43 40.73 -13.84 13.29
N ARG A 44 42.03 -14.16 13.36
CA ARG A 44 43.02 -13.56 14.25
C ARG A 44 43.19 -12.07 13.97
N ARG A 45 43.22 -11.26 15.03
CA ARG A 45 43.77 -9.89 15.02
C ARG A 45 45.31 -9.93 15.01
N PRO A 46 45.99 -8.98 14.33
CA PRO A 46 47.35 -8.62 14.69
C PRO A 46 47.42 -7.33 15.51
N SER A 47 48.50 -7.30 16.28
CA SER A 47 48.91 -6.37 17.33
C SER A 47 49.25 -4.96 16.87
N ALA A 48 49.14 -4.03 17.82
CA ALA A 48 49.72 -2.69 17.77
C ALA A 48 51.26 -2.71 17.75
N ALA A 49 51.84 -1.75 17.04
CA ALA A 49 53.20 -1.24 17.25
C ALA A 49 53.23 0.24 16.84
N GLY A 50 53.63 1.12 17.75
CA GLY A 50 53.82 2.54 17.48
C GLY A 50 55.25 2.85 17.05
N VAL A 51 55.43 3.86 16.21
CA VAL A 51 56.69 4.60 16.04
C VAL A 51 56.38 6.07 15.70
N ASN A 52 57.10 6.97 16.38
CA ASN A 52 57.10 8.42 16.22
C ASN A 52 57.64 8.87 14.85
N GLY A 53 57.05 9.94 14.29
CA GLY A 53 57.63 10.66 13.15
C GLY A 53 56.99 12.04 12.96
N ARG A 54 57.71 13.10 13.34
CA ARG A 54 57.42 14.49 12.96
C ARG A 54 57.59 14.68 11.45
N ALA A 55 56.65 15.34 10.77
CA ALA A 55 56.94 16.26 9.66
C ALA A 55 55.69 16.97 9.11
N PHE A 56 55.85 18.30 8.98
CA PHE A 56 55.31 19.18 7.93
C PHE A 56 53.80 19.34 7.74
N VAL A 57 53.32 20.50 8.22
CA VAL A 57 52.10 21.17 7.78
C VAL A 57 52.28 21.61 6.32
N ARG A 58 51.39 21.16 5.43
CA ARG A 58 51.04 21.87 4.20
C ARG A 58 49.53 22.05 4.17
N SER A 59 49.10 23.31 4.15
CA SER A 59 47.72 23.70 3.89
C SER A 59 47.37 23.43 2.43
N SER A 60 46.28 22.70 2.21
CA SER A 60 45.61 22.63 0.92
C SER A 60 44.12 22.78 1.17
N ALA A 61 43.57 23.91 0.73
CA ALA A 61 42.14 24.19 0.71
C ALA A 61 41.41 23.14 -0.17
N PRO A 62 40.16 22.78 0.15
CA PRO A 62 39.37 21.92 -0.73
C PRO A 62 39.02 22.72 -1.99
N GLN A 63 39.52 22.25 -3.14
CA GLN A 63 39.02 22.68 -4.45
C GLN A 63 37.60 22.13 -4.61
N SER A 64 36.68 23.02 -4.91
CA SER A 64 35.30 22.73 -5.32
C SER A 64 35.33 21.87 -6.58
N GLU A 65 34.85 20.62 -6.48
CA GLU A 65 34.52 19.82 -7.66
C GLU A 65 33.30 20.44 -8.34
N ASP A 66 33.55 21.12 -9.46
CA ASP A 66 32.53 21.57 -10.40
C ASP A 66 31.77 20.34 -10.93
N GLN A 67 30.51 20.20 -10.51
CA GLN A 67 29.59 19.23 -11.09
C GLN A 67 29.24 19.66 -12.52
N HIS A 68 29.58 18.82 -13.50
CA HIS A 68 29.33 19.05 -14.92
C HIS A 68 27.82 19.17 -15.26
N PRO A 69 27.40 20.18 -16.05
CA PRO A 69 26.00 20.40 -16.44
C PRO A 69 25.40 19.31 -17.35
N GLU A 70 26.22 18.43 -17.94
CA GLU A 70 25.74 17.34 -18.81
C GLU A 70 24.98 16.24 -18.05
N GLN A 71 25.28 16.01 -16.77
CA GLN A 71 24.53 15.04 -15.95
C GLN A 71 23.15 15.56 -15.57
N GLN A 72 22.98 16.86 -15.28
CA GLN A 72 21.65 17.44 -15.02
C GLN A 72 20.75 17.41 -16.26
N SER A 73 21.32 17.55 -17.46
CA SER A 73 20.61 17.46 -18.74
C SER A 73 20.14 16.03 -19.08
N SER A 74 20.86 14.98 -18.69
CA SER A 74 20.41 13.58 -18.81
C SER A 74 19.41 13.18 -17.73
N LEU A 75 19.49 13.81 -16.55
CA LEU A 75 18.58 13.58 -15.42
C LEU A 75 17.18 14.19 -15.62
N GLN A 76 16.98 15.16 -16.52
CA GLN A 76 15.64 15.67 -16.87
C GLN A 76 14.95 14.91 -18.01
N ARG A 77 15.61 13.92 -18.65
CA ARG A 77 15.12 13.29 -19.89
C ARG A 77 14.11 12.16 -19.68
N GLY A 78 14.06 11.48 -18.53
CA GLY A 78 13.33 10.21 -18.46
C GLY A 78 11.82 10.29 -18.28
N VAL A 79 11.29 11.25 -17.52
CA VAL A 79 9.83 11.49 -17.48
C VAL A 79 9.36 12.12 -18.80
N ALA A 80 10.20 12.93 -19.44
CA ALA A 80 9.87 13.61 -20.70
C ALA A 80 9.70 12.66 -21.89
N GLU A 81 10.28 11.45 -21.83
CA GLU A 81 10.26 10.48 -22.93
C GLU A 81 9.20 9.36 -22.77
N ASP A 82 8.48 9.28 -21.65
CA ASP A 82 7.38 8.33 -21.45
C ASP A 82 6.03 9.09 -21.43
N PRO A 83 5.23 9.01 -22.51
CA PRO A 83 3.99 9.77 -22.62
C PRO A 83 2.97 9.44 -21.52
N TRP A 84 2.96 8.20 -21.02
CA TRP A 84 2.03 7.80 -19.99
C TRP A 84 2.41 8.39 -18.64
N LEU A 85 3.70 8.37 -18.27
CA LEU A 85 4.20 9.01 -17.05
C LEU A 85 3.94 10.52 -17.07
N ALA A 86 4.32 11.19 -18.16
CA ALA A 86 4.16 12.63 -18.29
C ALA A 86 2.68 13.03 -18.12
N ARG A 87 1.77 12.39 -18.86
CA ARG A 87 0.33 12.66 -18.77
C ARG A 87 -0.22 12.39 -17.37
N THR A 88 0.13 11.27 -16.75
CA THR A 88 -0.36 10.89 -15.42
C THR A 88 0.05 11.90 -14.35
N LEU A 89 1.32 12.32 -14.36
CA LEU A 89 1.84 13.31 -13.42
C LEU A 89 1.23 14.70 -13.65
N SER A 90 1.05 15.11 -14.92
CA SER A 90 0.39 16.38 -15.25
C SER A 90 -1.08 16.40 -14.82
N SER A 91 -1.83 15.32 -15.09
CA SER A 91 -3.22 15.18 -14.63
C SER A 91 -3.31 15.30 -13.11
N PHE A 92 -2.42 14.64 -12.38
CA PHE A 92 -2.38 14.75 -10.92
C PHE A 92 -2.04 16.16 -10.42
N ALA A 93 -1.03 16.80 -10.99
CA ALA A 93 -0.64 18.16 -10.61
C ALA A 93 -1.79 19.17 -10.78
N SER A 94 -2.66 18.98 -11.77
CA SER A 94 -3.83 19.84 -12.00
C SER A 94 -4.93 19.72 -10.94
N LEU A 95 -4.92 18.66 -10.13
CA LEU A 95 -5.92 18.41 -9.08
C LEU A 95 -5.49 18.88 -7.69
N GLN A 96 -4.23 19.29 -7.52
CA GLN A 96 -3.73 19.72 -6.22
C GLN A 96 -4.25 21.12 -5.88
N SER A 97 -5.25 21.18 -4.99
CA SER A 97 -5.83 22.43 -4.50
C SER A 97 -5.34 22.82 -3.10
N SER A 98 -4.78 21.89 -2.33
CA SER A 98 -4.34 22.09 -0.95
C SER A 98 -2.87 21.71 -0.75
N GLN A 99 -2.21 22.38 0.19
CA GLN A 99 -0.85 22.05 0.58
C GLN A 99 -0.83 20.69 1.28
N PRO A 100 -0.06 19.72 0.79
CA PRO A 100 0.08 18.44 1.46
C PRO A 100 0.90 18.59 2.75
N SER A 101 0.75 17.65 3.67
CA SER A 101 1.64 17.50 4.81
C SER A 101 3.11 17.33 4.38
N PRO A 102 4.11 17.72 5.19
CA PRO A 102 5.52 17.64 4.82
C PRO A 102 5.99 16.24 4.38
N TRP A 103 5.58 15.18 5.07
CA TRP A 103 5.95 13.81 4.73
C TRP A 103 5.36 13.36 3.39
N LEU A 104 4.14 13.79 3.06
CA LEU A 104 3.47 13.45 1.80
C LEU A 104 4.14 14.16 0.62
N GLN A 105 4.53 15.43 0.84
CA GLN A 105 5.33 16.16 -0.12
C GLN A 105 6.67 15.46 -0.35
N GLN A 106 7.37 15.07 0.72
CA GLN A 106 8.64 14.36 0.62
C GLN A 106 8.52 13.02 -0.12
N LEU A 107 7.47 12.24 0.13
CA LEU A 107 7.17 11.00 -0.59
C LEU A 107 7.00 11.27 -2.09
N ARG A 108 6.17 12.27 -2.44
CA ARG A 108 5.89 12.64 -3.82
C ARG A 108 7.15 13.10 -4.54
N ASP A 109 7.91 14.00 -3.94
CA ASP A 109 9.15 14.54 -4.52
C ASP A 109 10.18 13.43 -4.74
N SER A 110 10.38 12.56 -3.75
CA SER A 110 11.33 11.44 -3.86
C SER A 110 10.94 10.48 -4.98
N CYS A 111 9.64 10.18 -5.12
CA CYS A 111 9.16 9.29 -6.17
C CYS A 111 9.21 9.95 -7.56
N GLN A 112 8.84 11.22 -7.68
CA GLN A 112 8.98 11.97 -8.93
C GLN A 112 10.43 12.06 -9.38
N GLN A 113 11.36 12.30 -8.45
CA GLN A 113 12.80 12.29 -8.75
C GLN A 113 13.25 10.92 -9.24
N ALA A 114 12.82 9.83 -8.60
CA ALA A 114 13.17 8.49 -9.03
C ALA A 114 12.62 8.16 -10.43
N LEU A 115 11.40 8.61 -10.74
CA LEU A 115 10.75 8.41 -12.05
C LEU A 115 11.52 9.04 -13.21
N GLN A 116 12.34 10.08 -12.96
CA GLN A 116 13.17 10.72 -13.99
C GLN A 116 14.16 9.78 -14.69
N THR A 117 14.43 8.62 -14.12
CA THR A 117 15.32 7.61 -14.72
C THR A 117 14.58 6.33 -15.12
N GLN A 118 13.27 6.30 -14.95
CA GLN A 118 12.44 5.11 -15.19
C GLN A 118 11.68 5.23 -16.51
N ARG A 119 11.20 4.09 -16.99
CA ARG A 119 10.18 3.97 -18.04
C ARG A 119 9.13 2.99 -17.56
N MET A 120 7.92 3.08 -18.11
CA MET A 120 6.94 2.06 -17.84
C MET A 120 7.36 0.71 -18.43
N PRO A 121 7.11 -0.39 -17.71
CA PRO A 121 7.59 -1.69 -18.13
C PRO A 121 6.86 -2.16 -19.39
N THR A 122 7.55 -3.02 -20.13
CA THR A 122 7.03 -3.76 -21.27
C THR A 122 7.26 -5.25 -21.05
N THR A 123 6.72 -6.11 -21.91
CA THR A 123 6.99 -7.55 -21.88
C THR A 123 8.46 -7.92 -22.14
N ARG A 124 9.32 -6.95 -22.49
CA ARG A 124 10.78 -7.13 -22.55
C ARG A 124 11.45 -7.07 -21.17
N ASN A 125 10.79 -6.49 -20.17
CA ASN A 125 11.27 -6.48 -18.80
C ASN A 125 10.93 -7.83 -18.15
N GLU A 126 11.91 -8.50 -17.53
CA GLU A 126 11.72 -9.86 -16.99
C GLU A 126 10.55 -9.95 -16.01
N ALA A 127 10.39 -8.96 -15.13
CA ALA A 127 9.28 -8.88 -14.16
C ALA A 127 7.88 -8.78 -14.82
N PHE A 128 7.81 -8.41 -16.10
CA PHE A 128 6.57 -8.21 -16.87
C PHE A 128 6.49 -9.11 -18.10
N ARG A 129 7.38 -10.10 -18.24
CA ARG A 129 7.44 -10.99 -19.40
C ARG A 129 6.10 -11.68 -19.71
N PHE A 130 5.33 -11.99 -18.67
CA PHE A 130 4.03 -12.66 -18.75
C PHE A 130 2.84 -11.74 -18.45
N THR A 131 3.08 -10.43 -18.30
CA THR A 131 2.06 -9.44 -17.92
C THR A 131 2.14 -8.26 -18.88
N ASP A 132 1.30 -8.25 -19.92
CA ASP A 132 1.21 -7.11 -20.84
C ASP A 132 0.45 -5.95 -20.19
N VAL A 133 1.17 -4.91 -19.81
CA VAL A 133 0.60 -3.68 -19.24
C VAL A 133 0.25 -2.63 -20.31
N SER A 134 0.46 -2.92 -21.60
CA SER A 134 0.17 -1.97 -22.68
C SER A 134 -1.29 -1.47 -22.72
N PRO A 135 -2.33 -2.26 -22.35
CA PRO A 135 -3.70 -1.74 -22.27
C PRO A 135 -3.85 -0.62 -21.23
N ILE A 136 -3.19 -0.77 -20.07
CA ILE A 136 -3.16 0.27 -19.02
C ILE A 136 -2.47 1.51 -19.59
N LEU A 137 -1.27 1.35 -20.16
CA LEU A 137 -0.46 2.49 -20.63
C LEU A 137 -1.07 3.25 -21.82
N LYS A 138 -1.94 2.61 -22.61
CA LYS A 138 -2.66 3.25 -23.72
C LYS A 138 -3.96 3.93 -23.29
N SER A 139 -4.52 3.53 -22.15
CA SER A 139 -5.77 4.11 -21.64
C SER A 139 -5.58 5.57 -21.24
N SER A 140 -6.61 6.38 -21.45
CA SER A 140 -6.70 7.72 -20.87
C SER A 140 -7.32 7.58 -19.49
N PHE A 141 -6.63 8.12 -18.48
CA PHE A 141 -7.09 8.06 -17.10
C PHE A 141 -7.57 9.43 -16.65
N GLN A 142 -8.69 9.43 -15.92
CA GLN A 142 -9.11 10.57 -15.12
C GLN A 142 -8.83 10.25 -13.66
N MET A 143 -8.09 11.13 -12.99
CA MET A 143 -7.87 11.00 -11.56
C MET A 143 -9.15 11.40 -10.83
N SER A 144 -9.73 10.47 -10.07
CA SER A 144 -10.95 10.73 -9.31
C SER A 144 -10.62 11.36 -7.96
N THR A 145 -11.42 12.32 -7.54
CA THR A 145 -11.28 13.01 -6.24
C THR A 145 -12.60 12.99 -5.48
N GLY A 146 -12.50 13.15 -4.15
CA GLY A 146 -13.64 13.25 -3.27
C GLY A 146 -14.18 11.89 -2.80
N THR A 147 -14.95 11.95 -1.72
CA THR A 147 -15.51 10.78 -1.03
C THR A 147 -17.04 10.75 -1.05
N ASP A 148 -17.69 11.88 -1.34
CA ASP A 148 -19.15 12.07 -1.26
C ASP A 148 -19.95 11.28 -2.31
N ALA A 149 -19.27 10.70 -3.31
CA ALA A 149 -19.89 9.88 -4.34
C ALA A 149 -20.36 8.51 -3.82
N VAL A 150 -19.98 8.13 -2.60
CA VAL A 150 -20.31 6.85 -1.98
C VAL A 150 -21.24 7.04 -0.78
N SER A 151 -22.29 6.23 -0.73
CA SER A 151 -23.27 6.20 0.36
C SER A 151 -22.96 5.10 1.39
N SER A 152 -23.48 5.26 2.61
CA SER A 152 -23.41 4.23 3.66
C SER A 152 -24.03 2.90 3.24
N SER A 153 -25.09 2.91 2.42
CA SER A 153 -25.69 1.69 1.87
C SER A 153 -24.76 0.92 0.95
N GLN A 154 -23.90 1.61 0.18
CA GLN A 154 -22.89 0.96 -0.67
C GLN A 154 -21.74 0.38 0.16
N VAL A 155 -21.45 0.94 1.33
CA VAL A 155 -20.50 0.34 2.28
C VAL A 155 -21.10 -0.89 2.95
N ALA A 156 -22.40 -0.85 3.26
CA ALA A 156 -23.12 -1.95 3.88
C ALA A 156 -23.24 -3.20 2.99
N SER A 157 -23.10 -3.08 1.66
CA SER A 157 -23.04 -4.23 0.75
C SER A 157 -21.72 -5.01 0.81
N HIS A 158 -20.76 -4.57 1.62
CA HIS A 158 -19.48 -5.23 1.89
C HIS A 158 -19.43 -5.69 3.36
N PRO A 159 -20.22 -6.71 3.77
CA PRO A 159 -20.24 -7.17 5.14
C PRO A 159 -18.95 -7.93 5.48
N LEU A 160 -18.36 -7.59 6.61
CA LEU A 160 -17.31 -8.39 7.24
C LEU A 160 -17.57 -8.38 8.75
N PRO A 161 -18.47 -9.27 9.24
CA PRO A 161 -18.94 -9.24 10.62
C PRO A 161 -17.83 -9.34 11.66
N ASP A 162 -16.75 -10.08 11.35
CA ASP A 162 -15.60 -10.21 12.24
C ASP A 162 -14.85 -8.89 12.44
N ALA A 163 -14.98 -7.93 11.52
CA ALA A 163 -14.35 -6.61 11.55
C ALA A 163 -15.32 -5.48 11.93
N ASP A 164 -16.45 -5.80 12.56
CA ASP A 164 -17.42 -4.79 12.99
C ASP A 164 -16.76 -3.80 13.96
N GLY A 165 -16.97 -2.50 13.72
CA GLY A 165 -16.29 -1.42 14.45
C GLY A 165 -14.79 -1.23 14.17
N ALA A 166 -14.18 -1.98 13.25
CA ALA A 166 -12.76 -1.85 12.88
C ALA A 166 -12.59 -1.74 11.35
N ARG A 167 -13.33 -0.81 10.73
CA ARG A 167 -13.37 -0.59 9.28
C ARG A 167 -12.95 0.83 8.88
N ILE A 168 -12.00 0.92 7.97
CA ILE A 168 -11.69 2.15 7.23
C ILE A 168 -12.18 2.03 5.80
N VAL A 169 -12.83 3.08 5.31
CA VAL A 169 -13.25 3.20 3.91
C VAL A 169 -12.36 4.22 3.21
N LEU A 170 -11.79 3.80 2.07
CA LEU A 170 -11.05 4.65 1.15
C LEU A 170 -11.83 4.77 -0.16
N VAL A 171 -12.23 5.98 -0.55
CA VAL A 171 -12.91 6.23 -1.83
C VAL A 171 -11.90 6.87 -2.79
N ASN A 172 -11.62 6.21 -3.92
CA ASN A 172 -10.61 6.63 -4.90
C ASN A 172 -9.23 6.91 -4.27
N GLY A 173 -8.88 6.18 -3.21
CA GLY A 173 -7.63 6.34 -2.46
C GLY A 173 -7.63 7.46 -1.42
N GLN A 174 -8.76 8.12 -1.16
CA GLN A 174 -8.92 9.11 -0.10
C GLN A 174 -9.73 8.55 1.08
N PHE A 175 -9.35 8.91 2.30
CA PHE A 175 -10.01 8.51 3.54
C PHE A 175 -11.40 9.13 3.69
N ALA A 176 -12.42 8.27 3.72
CA ALA A 176 -13.81 8.64 3.93
C ALA A 176 -14.19 8.41 5.40
N GLN A 177 -13.80 9.36 6.27
CA GLN A 177 -14.06 9.26 7.71
C GLN A 177 -15.55 9.04 8.03
N HIS A 178 -16.45 9.72 7.32
CA HIS A 178 -17.90 9.61 7.53
C HIS A 178 -18.51 8.25 7.14
N LEU A 179 -17.75 7.39 6.44
CA LEU A 179 -18.13 6.04 6.05
C LEU A 179 -17.38 4.95 6.85
N SER A 180 -16.45 5.37 7.70
CA SER A 180 -15.58 4.49 8.47
C SER A 180 -16.09 4.31 9.89
N ASP A 181 -15.78 3.17 10.50
CA ASP A 181 -16.10 2.86 11.89
C ASP A 181 -14.86 2.32 12.58
N THR A 182 -14.36 3.08 13.55
CA THR A 182 -13.17 2.74 14.33
C THR A 182 -13.48 2.52 15.81
N SER A 183 -14.74 2.28 16.16
CA SER A 183 -15.21 2.12 17.55
C SER A 183 -14.61 0.93 18.31
N GLN A 184 -14.13 -0.10 17.60
CA GLN A 184 -13.43 -1.27 18.16
C GLN A 184 -11.91 -1.17 18.04
N ILE A 185 -11.36 -0.04 17.59
CA ILE A 185 -9.91 0.18 17.61
C ILE A 185 -9.47 0.52 19.06
N PRO A 186 -8.58 -0.29 19.69
CA PRO A 186 -8.16 -0.05 21.06
C PRO A 186 -7.41 1.27 21.23
N GLU A 187 -7.46 1.83 22.44
CA GLU A 187 -6.65 2.99 22.81
C GLU A 187 -5.16 2.74 22.55
N GLY A 188 -4.47 3.72 21.98
CA GLY A 188 -3.05 3.64 21.61
C GLY A 188 -2.79 3.05 20.21
N VAL A 189 -3.76 2.39 19.58
CA VAL A 189 -3.66 1.97 18.17
C VAL A 189 -4.07 3.16 17.29
N PHE A 190 -3.24 3.47 16.30
CA PHE A 190 -3.57 4.49 15.31
C PHE A 190 -4.14 3.84 14.05
N LEU A 191 -5.30 4.31 13.60
CA LEU A 191 -5.89 3.93 12.32
C LEU A 191 -6.54 5.15 11.67
N GLY A 192 -5.93 5.67 10.60
CA GLY A 192 -6.39 6.91 9.96
C GLY A 192 -5.42 7.45 8.91
N GLU A 193 -5.62 8.68 8.47
CA GLU A 193 -4.71 9.35 7.53
C GLU A 193 -3.39 9.70 8.24
N VAL A 194 -2.25 9.44 7.59
CA VAL A 194 -0.95 9.55 8.26
C VAL A 194 -0.52 11.00 8.56
N SER A 195 -1.24 12.03 8.07
CA SER A 195 -1.08 13.43 8.50
C SER A 195 -1.49 13.63 9.94
N ASP A 196 -2.40 12.78 10.42
CA ASP A 196 -2.90 12.81 11.79
C ASP A 196 -2.09 11.86 12.70
N ALA A 197 -1.12 11.13 12.13
CA ALA A 197 -0.24 10.22 12.87
C ALA A 197 0.93 10.98 13.53
N PRO A 198 1.40 10.51 14.70
CA PRO A 198 2.68 10.92 15.27
C PRO A 198 3.83 10.85 14.26
N GLU A 199 4.71 11.85 14.26
CA GLU A 199 5.78 12.02 13.27
C GLU A 199 6.72 10.81 13.20
N GLU A 200 6.97 10.14 14.32
CA GLU A 200 7.83 8.96 14.41
C GLU A 200 7.27 7.76 13.63
N ILE A 201 5.96 7.71 13.44
CA ILE A 201 5.29 6.63 12.70
C ILE A 201 5.58 6.78 11.20
N ALA A 202 5.56 8.01 10.68
CA ALA A 202 5.72 8.33 9.26
C ALA A 202 7.18 8.39 8.76
N SER A 203 8.16 8.40 9.68
CA SER A 203 9.60 8.61 9.40
C SER A 203 10.21 7.75 8.27
N ASN A 204 9.67 6.56 8.00
CA ASN A 204 10.17 5.64 6.98
C ASN A 204 9.28 5.50 5.74
N LEU A 205 8.18 6.26 5.67
CA LEU A 205 7.23 6.17 4.58
C LEU A 205 7.90 6.39 3.21
N GLY A 206 7.65 5.48 2.28
CA GLY A 206 8.18 5.55 0.91
C GLY A 206 9.54 4.90 0.72
N GLN A 207 10.29 4.61 1.78
CA GLN A 207 11.65 4.09 1.65
C GLN A 207 11.68 2.69 1.00
N GLN A 208 10.77 1.79 1.39
CA GLN A 208 10.71 0.42 0.87
C GLN A 208 10.26 0.38 -0.60
N ALA A 209 9.15 1.06 -0.90
CA ALA A 209 8.56 1.06 -2.23
C ALA A 209 9.47 1.70 -3.28
N ARG A 210 10.24 2.73 -2.90
CA ARG A 210 11.21 3.38 -3.80
C ARG A 210 12.33 2.45 -4.26
N VAL A 211 12.76 1.53 -3.40
CA VAL A 211 13.88 0.62 -3.68
C VAL A 211 13.41 -0.65 -4.39
N ARG A 212 12.22 -1.16 -4.04
CA ARG A 212 11.78 -2.51 -4.46
C ARG A 212 10.50 -2.55 -5.30
N GLY A 213 9.71 -1.48 -5.31
CA GLY A 213 8.35 -1.49 -5.88
C GLY A 213 8.26 -1.23 -7.38
N GLY A 214 9.36 -0.79 -8.02
CA GLY A 214 9.40 -0.53 -9.46
C GLY A 214 8.56 0.68 -9.92
N PRO A 215 8.39 0.87 -11.25
CA PRO A 215 7.77 2.08 -11.80
C PRO A 215 6.35 2.36 -11.29
N PHE A 216 5.48 1.34 -11.16
CA PHE A 216 4.11 1.55 -10.67
C PHE A 216 4.06 2.01 -9.21
N ALA A 217 4.96 1.52 -8.35
CA ALA A 217 5.03 1.97 -6.96
C ALA A 217 5.55 3.41 -6.86
N LEU A 218 6.48 3.82 -7.72
CA LEU A 218 6.93 5.20 -7.81
C LEU A 218 5.82 6.11 -8.35
N VAL A 219 5.04 5.67 -9.33
CA VAL A 219 3.86 6.40 -9.82
C VAL A 219 2.84 6.57 -8.71
N ASN A 220 2.55 5.52 -7.94
CA ASN A 220 1.70 5.61 -6.77
C ASN A 220 2.23 6.66 -5.79
N GLY A 221 3.49 6.58 -5.37
CA GLY A 221 4.05 7.56 -4.42
C GLY A 221 4.04 9.00 -4.95
N ALA A 222 4.28 9.20 -6.26
CA ALA A 222 4.22 10.51 -6.92
C ALA A 222 2.80 11.08 -7.06
N THR A 223 1.77 10.23 -6.98
CA THR A 223 0.35 10.60 -7.20
C THR A 223 -0.55 10.26 -6.02
N ALA A 224 0.02 9.81 -4.89
CA ALA A 224 -0.73 9.45 -3.69
C ALA A 224 -1.40 10.71 -3.15
N GLN A 225 -2.72 10.68 -3.00
CA GLN A 225 -3.50 11.81 -2.48
C GLN A 225 -3.43 11.87 -0.96
N GLN A 226 -3.54 10.71 -0.33
CA GLN A 226 -3.47 10.47 1.10
C GLN A 226 -2.78 9.13 1.33
N VAL A 227 -2.34 8.89 2.56
CA VAL A 227 -1.78 7.61 2.97
C VAL A 227 -2.51 7.15 4.22
N LEU A 228 -3.15 5.98 4.12
CA LEU A 228 -3.73 5.32 5.28
C LEU A 228 -2.61 4.73 6.13
N CYS A 229 -2.65 4.93 7.44
CA CYS A 229 -1.73 4.32 8.38
C CYS A 229 -2.47 3.50 9.43
N LEU A 230 -2.02 2.26 9.62
CA LEU A 230 -2.30 1.42 10.76
C LEU A 230 -1.01 1.27 11.58
N HIS A 231 -0.99 1.81 12.80
CA HIS A 231 0.09 1.57 13.75
C HIS A 231 -0.41 0.85 14.99
N VAL A 232 0.17 -0.33 15.26
CA VAL A 232 -0.14 -1.16 16.42
C VAL A 232 1.07 -1.13 17.37
N PRO A 233 0.95 -0.61 18.61
CA PRO A 233 2.07 -0.50 19.55
C PRO A 233 2.66 -1.85 19.97
N GLU A 234 3.84 -1.81 20.59
CA GLU A 234 4.50 -2.99 21.15
C GLU A 234 3.56 -3.82 22.03
N GLY A 235 3.58 -5.14 21.84
CA GLY A 235 2.84 -6.10 22.65
C GLY A 235 1.31 -6.03 22.51
N THR A 236 0.78 -5.16 21.64
CA THR A 236 -0.66 -5.02 21.43
C THR A 236 -1.17 -6.09 20.46
N CYS A 237 -2.24 -6.79 20.83
CA CYS A 237 -2.93 -7.76 19.99
C CYS A 237 -4.30 -7.18 19.61
N LEU A 238 -4.58 -7.06 18.30
CA LEU A 238 -5.91 -6.72 17.82
C LEU A 238 -6.76 -8.00 17.77
N ASP A 239 -7.80 -8.05 18.60
CA ASP A 239 -8.71 -9.19 18.68
C ASP A 239 -9.66 -9.27 17.47
N VAL A 240 -9.95 -8.14 16.84
CA VAL A 240 -10.74 -8.04 15.61
C VAL A 240 -9.85 -7.70 14.41
N PRO A 241 -10.10 -8.27 13.22
CA PRO A 241 -9.46 -7.83 11.98
C PRO A 241 -9.78 -6.37 11.66
N VAL A 242 -8.80 -5.64 11.15
CA VAL A 242 -9.00 -4.34 10.53
C VAL A 242 -9.41 -4.54 9.07
N HIS A 243 -10.59 -4.04 8.70
CA HIS A 243 -11.07 -4.05 7.32
C HIS A 243 -10.74 -2.73 6.63
N ILE A 244 -9.93 -2.79 5.58
CA ILE A 244 -9.64 -1.66 4.70
C ILE A 244 -10.42 -1.86 3.40
N LEU A 245 -11.51 -1.10 3.24
CA LEU A 245 -12.37 -1.18 2.08
C LEU A 245 -12.04 -0.06 1.09
N HIS A 246 -11.45 -0.42 -0.05
CA HIS A 246 -11.17 0.46 -1.17
C HIS A 246 -12.34 0.46 -2.17
N LEU A 247 -13.01 1.60 -2.30
CA LEU A 247 -14.10 1.82 -3.26
C LEU A 247 -13.65 2.73 -4.39
N SER A 248 -13.68 2.21 -5.62
CA SER A 248 -13.39 2.97 -6.83
C SER A 248 -14.69 3.35 -7.54
N THR A 249 -14.98 4.63 -7.71
CA THR A 249 -16.28 5.09 -8.24
C THR A 249 -16.32 5.24 -9.77
N GLY A 250 -15.23 4.92 -10.46
CA GLY A 250 -15.10 5.15 -11.90
C GLY A 250 -14.97 6.63 -12.27
N ALA A 251 -14.95 6.89 -13.57
CA ALA A 251 -15.06 8.21 -14.17
C ALA A 251 -16.10 8.14 -15.31
N SER A 252 -16.83 9.22 -15.54
CA SER A 252 -17.84 9.24 -16.61
C SER A 252 -17.18 9.14 -17.99
N GLY A 253 -17.34 8.00 -18.65
CA GLY A 253 -16.89 7.77 -20.03
C GLY A 253 -15.40 7.45 -20.21
N ASP A 254 -14.61 7.43 -19.12
CA ASP A 254 -13.17 7.12 -19.12
C ASP A 254 -12.83 6.16 -17.95
N VAL A 255 -11.60 5.63 -17.94
CA VAL A 255 -11.11 4.81 -16.83
C VAL A 255 -10.65 5.73 -15.70
N SER A 256 -11.15 5.53 -14.47
CA SER A 256 -10.59 6.28 -13.33
C SER A 256 -9.25 5.72 -12.90
N LEU A 257 -8.36 6.60 -12.42
CA LEU A 257 -7.11 6.23 -11.76
C LEU A 257 -7.14 6.69 -10.32
N SER A 258 -6.77 5.78 -9.41
CA SER A 258 -6.48 6.10 -8.02
C SER A 258 -5.14 5.50 -7.62
N SER A 259 -4.48 6.13 -6.65
CA SER A 259 -3.24 5.66 -6.05
C SER A 259 -3.43 5.43 -4.54
N PRO A 260 -4.24 4.42 -4.12
CA PRO A 260 -4.37 4.08 -2.72
C PRO A 260 -3.03 3.66 -2.14
N ARG A 261 -2.73 4.10 -0.92
CA ARG A 261 -1.47 3.78 -0.27
C ARG A 261 -1.68 3.53 1.21
N THR A 262 -1.11 2.44 1.70
CA THR A 262 -1.26 1.98 3.08
C THR A 262 0.12 1.78 3.72
N LEU A 263 0.30 2.27 4.94
CA LEU A 263 1.41 1.97 5.82
C LEU A 263 0.91 1.14 7.00
N ILE A 264 1.41 -0.09 7.16
CA ILE A 264 1.07 -0.97 8.28
C ILE A 264 2.33 -1.16 9.13
N LYS A 265 2.31 -0.63 10.36
CA LYS A 265 3.46 -0.64 11.27
C LYS A 265 3.11 -1.33 12.58
N LEU A 266 3.64 -2.53 12.79
CA LEU A 266 3.46 -3.29 14.02
C LEU A 266 4.71 -3.15 14.88
N GLY A 267 4.55 -2.69 16.13
CA GLY A 267 5.60 -2.69 17.13
C GLY A 267 6.06 -4.12 17.49
N PRO A 268 7.18 -4.27 18.22
CA PRO A 268 7.64 -5.59 18.67
C PRO A 268 6.53 -6.41 19.32
N LYS A 269 6.44 -7.71 19.02
CA LYS A 269 5.43 -8.63 19.55
C LYS A 269 3.96 -8.22 19.33
N ALA A 270 3.69 -7.21 18.51
CA ALA A 270 2.33 -6.82 18.17
C ALA A 270 1.68 -7.82 17.21
N MET A 271 0.37 -7.97 17.27
CA MET A 271 -0.38 -8.92 16.44
C MET A 271 -1.60 -8.24 15.83
N ALA A 272 -1.80 -8.41 14.52
CA ALA A 272 -2.96 -7.90 13.83
C ALA A 272 -3.39 -8.80 12.67
N THR A 273 -4.68 -8.75 12.34
CA THR A 273 -5.20 -9.22 11.06
C THR A 273 -5.70 -8.02 10.28
N VAL A 274 -5.33 -7.93 9.01
CA VAL A 274 -5.80 -6.90 8.08
C VAL A 274 -6.42 -7.60 6.87
N VAL A 275 -7.61 -7.15 6.49
CA VAL A 275 -8.30 -7.57 5.27
C VAL A 275 -8.41 -6.36 4.36
N GLU A 276 -7.82 -6.44 3.16
CA GLU A 276 -7.94 -5.41 2.13
C GLU A 276 -8.94 -5.86 1.06
N GLU A 277 -10.02 -5.09 0.89
CA GLU A 277 -11.04 -5.35 -0.12
C GLU A 277 -11.03 -4.22 -1.16
N PHE A 278 -10.97 -4.57 -2.44
CA PHE A 278 -11.09 -3.63 -3.55
C PHE A 278 -12.39 -3.90 -4.30
N SER A 279 -13.25 -2.89 -4.37
CA SER A 279 -14.56 -2.98 -5.03
C SER A 279 -14.91 -1.68 -5.77
N SER A 280 -15.93 -1.76 -6.60
CA SER A 280 -16.62 -0.60 -7.14
C SER A 280 -18.10 -0.63 -6.77
N PRO A 281 -18.67 0.49 -6.30
CA PRO A 281 -20.11 0.60 -6.09
C PRO A 281 -20.94 0.53 -7.40
N ASP A 282 -20.31 0.74 -8.55
CA ASP A 282 -20.91 0.61 -9.88
C ASP A 282 -20.21 -0.52 -10.64
N ALA A 283 -20.95 -1.61 -10.90
CA ALA A 283 -20.42 -2.76 -11.62
C ALA A 283 -19.99 -2.47 -13.06
N SER A 284 -20.43 -1.34 -13.64
CA SER A 284 -20.04 -0.88 -14.97
C SER A 284 -18.83 0.05 -14.96
N ALA A 285 -18.35 0.48 -13.78
CA ALA A 285 -17.23 1.38 -13.68
C ALA A 285 -15.93 0.72 -14.12
N HIS A 286 -15.19 1.42 -14.99
CA HIS A 286 -13.82 1.07 -15.33
C HIS A 286 -12.86 1.87 -14.46
N TYR A 287 -11.99 1.18 -13.72
CA TYR A 287 -11.00 1.82 -12.86
C TYR A 287 -9.67 1.08 -12.88
N PHE A 288 -8.61 1.83 -12.57
CA PHE A 288 -7.28 1.33 -12.26
C PHE A 288 -6.90 1.81 -10.86
N ALA A 289 -6.90 0.89 -9.90
CA ALA A 289 -6.39 1.12 -8.56
C ALA A 289 -4.91 0.71 -8.51
N ASN A 290 -4.01 1.69 -8.61
CA ASN A 290 -2.57 1.45 -8.49
C ASN A 290 -2.19 1.42 -7.00
N ALA A 291 -2.59 0.38 -6.27
CA ALA A 291 -2.43 0.29 -4.83
C ALA A 291 -1.01 -0.08 -4.40
N VAL A 292 -0.52 0.51 -3.30
CA VAL A 292 0.78 0.17 -2.68
C VAL A 292 0.63 0.05 -1.16
N GLY A 293 1.04 -1.09 -0.63
CA GLY A 293 1.21 -1.32 0.81
C GLY A 293 2.68 -1.34 1.22
N GLU A 294 3.01 -0.66 2.31
CA GLU A 294 4.29 -0.78 3.02
C GLU A 294 4.04 -1.41 4.39
N ILE A 295 4.79 -2.46 4.71
CA ILE A 295 4.59 -3.23 5.94
C ILE A 295 5.90 -3.25 6.72
N GLU A 296 5.84 -2.77 7.96
CA GLU A 296 6.94 -2.76 8.92
C GLU A 296 6.57 -3.60 10.14
N LEU A 297 7.29 -4.71 10.33
CA LEU A 297 7.08 -5.63 11.45
C LEU A 297 8.24 -5.53 12.45
N GLY A 298 7.92 -5.13 13.67
CA GLY A 298 8.83 -5.17 14.81
C GLY A 298 9.21 -6.61 15.16
N GLN A 299 10.24 -6.75 16.00
CA GLN A 299 10.74 -8.07 16.40
C GLN A 299 9.64 -8.90 17.06
N GLY A 300 9.37 -10.09 16.51
CA GLY A 300 8.35 -10.99 17.03
C GLY A 300 6.90 -10.55 16.74
N ALA A 301 6.70 -9.49 15.96
CA ALA A 301 5.37 -9.10 15.51
C ALA A 301 4.79 -10.12 14.50
N SER A 302 3.47 -10.21 14.42
CA SER A 302 2.76 -11.08 13.49
C SER A 302 1.63 -10.33 12.79
N LEU A 303 1.64 -10.34 11.47
CA LEU A 303 0.57 -9.80 10.65
C LEU A 303 -0.02 -10.92 9.79
N THR A 304 -1.34 -11.08 9.85
CA THR A 304 -2.10 -11.80 8.82
C THR A 304 -2.70 -10.78 7.88
N HIS A 305 -2.28 -10.78 6.61
CA HIS A 305 -2.78 -9.87 5.56
C HIS A 305 -3.52 -10.69 4.50
N ARG A 306 -4.76 -10.32 4.19
CA ARG A 306 -5.66 -11.05 3.28
C ARG A 306 -6.31 -10.13 2.26
#